data_AF-A0A517TJZ1-F1
#
_entry.id   AF-A0A517TJZ1-F1
#
_cell.length_a   1.000
_cell.length_b   1.000
_cell.length_c   1.000
_cell.angle_alpha   90.00
_cell.angle_beta   90.00
_cell.angle_gamma   90.00
#
_symmetry.space_group_name_H-M   'P 1'
#
loop_
_entity.id
_entity.type
_entity.pdbx_description
1 polymer ?
#
loop_
_entity_poly.entity_id
_entity_poly.type
_entity_poly.pdbx_seq_one_letter_code
_entity_poly.pdbx_strand_id
1 'polypeptide(L)' 'MGSYISTIAAGLALLAIAVFSVQNLGAVEISFLFWSMTVSKCLVVIGAYLFGMISGWGLVELTKKFFAGGGGA' A
#
# COMPACT_ATOMS: atom_id res chain seq x y z
N MET A 1 -21.11 -28.16 6.50
CA MET A 1 -19.86 -27.65 7.12
C MET A 1 -19.37 -26.33 6.49
N GLY A 2 -19.21 -26.25 5.15
CA GLY A 2 -18.60 -25.09 4.48
C GLY A 2 -19.30 -23.73 4.66
N SER A 3 -20.64 -23.71 4.75
CA SER A 3 -21.39 -22.44 4.90
C SER A 3 -21.10 -21.71 6.22
N TYR A 4 -20.94 -22.44 7.34
CA TYR A 4 -20.66 -21.83 8.65
C TYR A 4 -19.27 -21.20 8.70
N ILE A 5 -18.29 -21.86 8.10
CA ILE A 5 -16.91 -21.35 8.01
C ILE A 5 -16.89 -20.05 7.21
N SER A 6 -17.61 -20.01 6.08
CA SER A 6 -17.71 -18.79 5.27
C SER A 6 -18.38 -17.64 6.03
N THR A 7 -19.46 -17.91 6.78
CA THR A 7 -20.14 -16.88 7.57
C THR A 7 -19.25 -16.34 8.69
N ILE A 8 -18.53 -17.21 9.39
CA ILE A 8 -17.60 -16.80 10.44
C ILE A 8 -16.44 -15.99 9.85
N ALA A 9 -15.86 -16.45 8.73
CA ALA A 9 -14.79 -15.73 8.04
C ALA A 9 -15.24 -14.34 7.57
N ALA A 10 -16.45 -14.23 7.02
CA ALA A 10 -17.02 -12.95 6.61
C ALA A 10 -17.23 -12.01 7.81
N GLY A 11 -17.75 -12.52 8.93
CA GLY A 11 -17.91 -11.75 10.16
C GLY A 11 -16.57 -11.24 10.71
N LEU A 12 -15.55 -12.10 10.74
CA LEU A 12 -14.20 -11.72 11.16
C LEU A 12 -13.56 -10.68 10.22
N ALA A 13 -13.74 -10.83 8.91
CA ALA A 13 -13.25 -9.88 7.94
C ALA A 13 -13.90 -8.50 8.12
N LEU A 14 -15.23 -8.44 8.31
CA LEU A 14 -15.94 -7.20 8.58
C LEU A 14 -15.46 -6.53 9.88
N LEU A 15 -15.25 -7.32 10.94
CA LEU A 15 -14.70 -6.82 12.20
C LEU A 15 -13.29 -6.23 12.01
N ALA A 16 -12.42 -6.95 11.29
CA ALA A 16 -11.06 -6.50 11.01
C ALA A 16 -11.06 -5.19 10.21
N ILE A 17 -11.93 -5.06 9.20
CA ILE A 17 -12.10 -3.83 8.41
C ILE A 17 -12.57 -2.67 9.29
N ALA A 18 -13.54 -2.90 10.17
CA ALA A 18 -14.07 -1.86 11.06
C ALA A 18 -13.00 -1.37 12.05
N VAL A 19 -12.27 -2.29 12.68
CA VAL A 19 -11.16 -1.97 13.59
C VAL A 19 -10.03 -1.24 12.86
N PHE A 20 -9.65 -1.72 11.67
CA PHE A 20 -8.66 -1.06 10.82
C PHE A 20 -9.09 0.36 10.49
N SER A 21 -10.34 0.58 10.08
CA SER A 21 -10.88 1.91 9.78
C SER A 21 -10.73 2.84 10.99
N VAL A 22 -11.26 2.45 12.16
CA VAL A 22 -11.24 3.29 13.37
C VAL A 22 -9.81 3.61 13.84
N GLN A 23 -8.92 2.63 13.84
CA GLN A 23 -7.53 2.85 14.27
C GLN A 23 -6.76 3.77 13.30
N ASN A 24 -7.09 3.71 12.02
CA ASN A 24 -6.44 4.50 10.99
C ASN A 24 -7.14 5.84 10.69
N LEU A 25 -8.28 6.14 11.33
CA LEU A 25 -8.84 7.50 11.38
C LEU A 25 -7.90 8.48 12.09
N GLY A 26 -7.04 7.99 12.99
CA GLY A 26 -6.03 8.83 13.63
C GLY A 26 -5.12 9.45 12.57
N ALA A 27 -5.08 10.78 12.52
CA ALA A 27 -4.23 11.50 11.60
C ALA A 27 -2.76 11.40 12.03
N VAL A 28 -1.87 11.41 11.04
CA VAL A 28 -0.43 11.54 11.21
C VAL A 28 0.04 12.80 10.50
N GLU A 29 0.99 13.49 11.11
CA GLU A 29 1.68 14.59 10.48
C GLU A 29 2.87 14.04 9.68
N ILE A 30 2.88 14.31 8.38
CA ILE A 30 3.99 14.01 7.49
C ILE A 30 4.75 15.30 7.27
N SER A 31 6.05 15.29 7.55
CA SER A 31 6.95 16.42 7.30
C SER A 31 8.04 16.00 6.32
N PHE A 32 8.26 16.79 5.27
CA PHE A 32 9.28 16.49 4.26
C PHE A 32 9.85 17.76 3.62
N LEU A 33 11.17 17.91 3.69
CA LEU A 33 11.90 19.14 3.37
C LEU A 33 11.31 20.41 4.01
N PHE A 34 10.42 21.11 3.30
CA PHE A 34 9.85 22.40 3.72
C PHE A 34 8.33 22.37 3.87
N TRP A 35 7.68 21.22 3.68
CA TRP A 35 6.23 21.09 3.90
C TRP A 35 5.91 20.19 5.09
N SER A 36 4.76 20.42 5.70
CA SER A 36 4.11 19.45 6.55
C SER A 36 2.63 19.37 6.22
N MET A 37 2.05 18.19 6.39
CA MET A 37 0.65 17.92 6.11
C MET A 37 0.12 16.86 7.08
N THR A 38 -1.07 17.10 7.61
CA THR A 38 -1.78 16.14 8.46
C THR A 38 -2.75 15.34 7.61
N VAL A 39 -2.57 14.01 7.57
CA VAL A 39 -3.39 13.09 6.76
C VAL A 39 -3.75 11.85 7.58
N SER A 40 -4.89 11.23 7.30
CA SER A 40 -5.24 9.92 7.89
C SER A 40 -4.20 8.85 7.54
N LYS A 41 -3.81 8.02 8.53
CA LYS A 41 -2.86 6.91 8.35
C LYS A 41 -3.22 6.00 7.18
N CYS A 42 -4.51 5.73 6.96
CA CYS A 42 -4.99 4.93 5.83
C CYS A 42 -4.48 5.46 4.49
N LEU A 43 -4.63 6.77 4.27
CA LEU A 43 -4.23 7.40 3.01
C LEU A 43 -2.72 7.36 2.82
N VAL A 44 -1.96 7.51 3.90
CA VAL A 44 -0.50 7.40 3.86
C VAL A 44 -0.06 6.00 3.45
N VAL A 45 -0.63 4.96 4.07
CA VAL A 45 -0.28 3.57 3.77
C VAL A 45 -0.66 3.19 2.34
N ILE A 46 -1.89 3.52 1.91
CA ILE A 46 -2.37 3.24 0.56
C ILE A 46 -1.53 4.00 -0.48
N GLY A 47 -1.31 5.29 -0.26
CA GLY A 47 -0.50 6.13 -1.14
C GLY A 47 0.93 5.60 -1.29
N ALA A 48 1.59 5.32 -0.16
CA ALA A 48 2.95 4.78 -0.16
C ALA A 48 3.04 3.43 -0.90
N TYR A 49 2.07 2.54 -0.71
CA TYR A 49 2.01 1.26 -1.40
C TYR A 49 1.85 1.43 -2.92
N LEU A 50 0.92 2.27 -3.37
CA LEU A 50 0.69 2.52 -4.79
C LEU A 50 1.91 3.18 -5.45
N PHE A 51 2.48 4.21 -4.83
CA PHE A 51 3.70 4.85 -5.32
C PHE A 51 4.89 3.88 -5.34
N GLY A 52 5.02 3.02 -4.33
CA GLY A 52 6.03 1.97 -4.28
C GLY A 52 5.89 0.96 -5.43
N MET A 53 4.67 0.53 -5.74
CA MET A 53 4.42 -0.36 -6.88
C MET A 53 4.75 0.31 -8.23
N ILE A 54 4.31 1.55 -8.44
CA ILE A 54 4.56 2.28 -9.67
C ILE A 54 6.07 2.52 -9.86
N SER A 55 6.74 3.02 -8.83
CA SER A 55 8.19 3.28 -8.88
C SER A 55 9.01 2.00 -9.00
N GLY A 56 8.63 0.94 -8.28
CA GLY A 56 9.29 -0.36 -8.34
C GLY A 56 9.16 -1.03 -9.72
N TRP A 57 7.95 -1.02 -10.30
CA TRP A 57 7.76 -1.56 -11.66
C TRP A 57 8.58 -0.76 -12.68
N GLY A 58 8.52 0.57 -12.65
CA GLY A 58 9.34 1.41 -13.53
C GLY A 58 10.84 1.14 -13.39
N LEU A 59 11.33 0.97 -12.17
CA LEU A 59 12.75 0.67 -11.91
C LEU A 59 13.15 -0.69 -12.48
N VAL A 60 12.31 -1.72 -12.33
CA VAL A 60 12.54 -3.06 -12.89
C VAL A 60 12.61 -3.00 -14.41
N GLU A 61 11.72 -2.26 -15.07
CA GLU A 61 11.75 -2.11 -16.53
C GLU A 61 13.00 -1.38 -17.02
N LEU A 62 13.39 -0.28 -16.37
CA LEU A 62 14.61 0.45 -16.70
C LEU A 62 15.85 -0.45 -16.53
N THR A 63 15.90 -1.20 -15.43
CA THR A 63 17.00 -2.14 -15.14
C THR A 63 17.07 -3.23 -16.21
N LYS A 64 15.94 -3.83 -16.59
CA LYS A 64 15.88 -4.83 -17.67
C LYS A 64 16.38 -4.25 -19.00
N LYS A 65 15.98 -3.02 -19.36
CA LYS A 65 16.46 -2.35 -20.59
C LYS A 65 17.95 -2.07 -20.55
N PHE A 66 18.49 -1.64 -19.42
CA PHE A 66 19.91 -1.40 -19.24
C PHE A 66 20.75 -2.66 -19.43
N PHE A 67 20.35 -3.78 -18.80
CA PHE A 67 21.06 -5.06 -18.97
C PHE A 67 20.85 -5.71 -20.33
N ALA A 68 19.66 -5.56 -20.95
CA ALA A 68 19.40 -6.05 -22.30
C ALA A 68 20.18 -5.25 -23.38
N GLY A 69 20.38 -3.94 -23.18
CA GLY A 69 21.17 -3.10 -24.06
C GLY A 69 22.69 -3.28 -23.91
N GLY A 70 23.15 -3.73 -22.75
CA GLY A 70 24.58 -3.99 -22.47
C GLY A 70 25.16 -5.28 -23.04
N GLY A 71 24.34 -6.16 -23.63
CA GLY A 71 24.77 -7.42 -24.25
C GLY A 71 25.14 -7.32 -25.73
N GLY A 72 25.16 -6.12 -26.30
CA GLY A 72 25.37 -5.86 -27.73
C GLY A 72 26.42 -4.79 -28.02
N ALA A 73 27.45 -4.68 -27.18
CA ALA A 73 28.66 -3.87 -27.43
C ALA A 73 29.90 -4.75 -27.28
#